data_AF-A0A7V3CCM1-F1
#
_entry.id   AF-A0A7V3CCM1-F1
#
_cell.length_a   1.000
_cell.length_b   1.000
_cell.length_c   1.000
_cell.angle_alpha   90.00
_cell.angle_beta   90.00
_cell.angle_gamma   90.00
#
_symmetry.space_group_name_H-M   'P 1'
#
loop_
_entity.id
_entity.type
_entity.pdbx_description
1 polymer ?
#
loop_
_entity_poly.entity_id
_entity_poly.type
_entity_poly.pdbx_seq_one_letter_code
_entity_poly.pdbx_strand_id
1 'polypeptide(L)'
;MAKSLKYSLLPLALLFLTACPGKKLSSDQVLGAVVGAMCKKLVTCQPNAMPSEDFCQTTMKTALNSAKDMPKAEATQKQLDACLDSINKSECQGLLGSEPPAGCEFLK
;
A
#
# COMPACT_ATOMS: atom_id res chain seq x y z
N MET A 1 -24.28 5.19 -49.66
CA MET A 1 -24.48 4.79 -48.24
C MET A 1 -23.38 5.44 -47.41
N ALA A 2 -23.62 6.63 -46.86
CA ALA A 2 -22.66 7.39 -46.08
C ALA A 2 -22.81 7.00 -44.60
N LYS A 3 -21.82 6.28 -44.03
CA LYS A 3 -21.78 5.96 -42.60
C LYS A 3 -21.16 7.12 -41.84
N SER A 4 -21.95 7.69 -40.94
CA SER A 4 -21.62 8.82 -40.07
C SER A 4 -20.36 8.59 -39.25
N LEU A 5 -19.38 9.45 -39.50
CA LEU A 5 -18.17 9.65 -38.71
C LEU A 5 -18.54 10.48 -37.46
N LYS A 6 -19.05 9.83 -36.42
CA LYS A 6 -19.26 10.48 -35.11
C LYS A 6 -17.92 10.51 -34.35
N TYR A 7 -17.09 11.48 -34.69
CA TYR A 7 -16.03 11.97 -33.81
C TYR A 7 -16.70 12.56 -32.56
N SER A 8 -16.89 11.73 -31.53
CA SER A 8 -17.13 12.22 -30.18
C SER A 8 -15.78 12.62 -29.61
N LEU A 9 -15.39 13.86 -29.91
CA LEU A 9 -14.44 14.65 -29.14
C LEU A 9 -15.00 14.76 -27.70
N LEU A 10 -14.69 13.79 -26.86
CA LEU A 10 -14.65 14.04 -25.42
C LEU A 10 -13.27 14.64 -25.14
N PRO A 11 -13.17 15.92 -24.77
CA PRO A 11 -11.98 16.40 -24.10
C PRO A 11 -12.06 15.75 -22.72
N LEU A 12 -11.40 14.59 -22.55
CA LEU A 12 -11.11 14.10 -21.20
C LEU A 12 -10.06 15.05 -20.62
N ALA A 13 -10.60 16.18 -20.19
CA ALA A 13 -9.94 17.22 -19.46
C ALA A 13 -9.11 16.58 -18.37
N LEU A 14 -7.79 16.82 -18.44
CA LEU A 14 -7.09 17.48 -17.35
C LEU A 14 -7.60 17.10 -15.95
N LEU A 15 -7.32 15.87 -15.55
CA LEU A 15 -7.07 15.54 -14.14
C LEU A 15 -5.58 15.29 -13.92
N PHE A 16 -4.73 16.05 -14.63
CA PHE A 16 -3.38 16.36 -14.21
C PHE A 16 -3.44 17.66 -13.41
N LEU A 17 -3.74 17.56 -12.10
CA LEU A 17 -3.59 18.57 -11.04
C LEU A 17 -4.41 18.01 -9.87
N THR A 18 -3.83 17.15 -9.04
CA THR A 18 -3.11 17.64 -7.85
C THR A 18 -1.91 16.75 -7.54
N ALA A 19 -0.74 17.12 -8.05
CA ALA A 19 0.50 16.82 -7.35
C ALA A 19 0.42 17.58 -6.01
N CYS A 20 -0.16 16.94 -5.00
CA CYS A 20 -0.21 17.47 -3.64
C CYS A 20 1.25 17.54 -3.16
N PRO A 21 1.82 18.74 -2.94
CA PRO A 21 3.20 18.86 -2.52
C PRO A 21 3.31 18.30 -1.10
N GLY A 22 3.90 17.10 -0.98
CA GLY A 22 4.52 16.61 0.24
C GLY A 22 3.64 16.62 1.49
N LYS A 23 2.36 16.24 1.41
CA LYS A 23 1.64 15.87 2.64
C LYS A 23 2.35 14.65 3.24
N LYS A 24 3.04 14.88 4.36
CA LYS A 24 3.48 13.82 5.24
C LYS A 24 2.23 13.14 5.79
N LEU A 25 2.15 11.84 5.60
CA LEU A 25 1.08 11.02 6.15
C LEU A 25 1.36 10.74 7.62
N SER A 26 0.30 10.61 8.42
CA SER A 26 0.46 10.19 9.81
C SER A 26 0.93 8.74 9.87
N SER A 27 1.60 8.38 10.97
CA SER A 27 2.05 7.00 11.18
C SER A 27 0.91 5.99 11.12
N ASP A 28 -0.28 6.34 11.63
CA ASP A 28 -1.47 5.47 11.51
C ASP A 28 -1.91 5.25 10.05
N GLN A 29 -1.88 6.29 9.22
CA GLN A 29 -2.20 6.15 7.79
C GLN A 29 -1.17 5.30 7.06
N VAL A 30 0.11 5.54 7.33
CA VAL A 30 1.22 4.80 6.73
C VAL A 30 1.17 3.33 7.14
N LEU A 31 1.12 3.04 8.43
CA LEU A 31 1.08 1.69 8.97
C LEU A 31 -0.20 0.96 8.52
N GLY A 32 -1.36 1.63 8.55
CA GLY A 32 -2.61 1.05 8.09
C GLY A 32 -2.57 0.62 6.62
N ALA A 33 -2.01 1.46 5.74
CA ALA A 33 -1.88 1.15 4.32
C ALA A 33 -0.88 0.01 4.06
N VAL A 34 0.28 0.04 4.73
CA VAL A 34 1.30 -1.01 4.62
C VAL A 34 0.77 -2.36 5.11
N VAL A 35 0.15 -2.39 6.30
CA VAL A 35 -0.48 -3.59 6.86
C VAL A 35 -1.55 -4.14 5.90
N GLY A 36 -2.40 -3.28 5.33
CA GLY A 36 -3.40 -3.69 4.36
C GLY A 36 -2.79 -4.38 3.13
N ALA A 37 -1.76 -3.79 2.53
CA ALA A 37 -1.08 -4.38 1.37
C ALA A 37 -0.33 -5.68 1.72
N MET A 38 0.36 -5.72 2.86
CA MET A 38 1.03 -6.93 3.33
C MET A 38 0.03 -8.05 3.58
N CYS A 39 -1.07 -7.78 4.27
CA CYS A 39 -2.09 -8.78 4.56
C CYS A 39 -2.74 -9.36 3.30
N LYS A 40 -3.10 -8.51 2.35
CA LYS A 40 -3.62 -8.94 1.04
C LYS A 40 -2.67 -9.90 0.33
N LYS A 41 -1.38 -9.59 0.38
CA LYS A 41 -0.35 -10.43 -0.22
C LYS A 41 -0.09 -11.70 0.59
N LEU A 42 -0.05 -11.62 1.91
CA LEU A 42 0.20 -12.75 2.82
C LEU A 42 -0.91 -13.80 2.79
N VAL A 43 -2.17 -13.40 2.66
CA VAL A 43 -3.29 -14.35 2.48
C VAL A 43 -3.11 -15.15 1.19
N THR A 44 -2.60 -14.51 0.13
CA THR A 44 -2.29 -15.18 -1.13
C THR A 44 -1.06 -16.09 -0.99
N CYS A 45 -0.06 -15.66 -0.22
CA CYS A 45 1.20 -16.36 -0.04
C CYS A 45 1.14 -17.54 0.94
N GLN A 46 0.33 -17.42 1.99
CA GLN A 46 0.20 -18.40 3.06
C GLN A 46 -1.26 -18.53 3.52
N PRO A 47 -2.16 -19.03 2.66
CA PRO A 47 -3.59 -19.13 2.98
C PRO A 47 -3.87 -20.03 4.21
N ASN A 48 -2.96 -20.94 4.55
CA ASN A 48 -3.09 -21.82 5.72
C ASN A 48 -2.70 -21.13 7.04
N ALA A 49 -1.77 -20.16 7.01
CA ALA A 49 -1.33 -19.42 8.19
C ALA A 49 -2.06 -18.08 8.35
N MET A 50 -2.48 -17.49 7.23
CA MET A 50 -3.25 -16.27 7.10
C MET A 50 -4.55 -16.56 6.35
N PRO A 51 -5.60 -17.08 7.02
CA PRO A 51 -6.82 -17.53 6.38
C PRO A 51 -7.68 -16.41 5.77
N SER A 52 -7.51 -15.17 6.24
CA SER A 52 -8.22 -14.01 5.70
C SER A 52 -7.46 -12.71 5.94
N GLU A 53 -7.80 -11.69 5.15
CA GLU A 53 -7.23 -10.35 5.33
C GLU A 53 -7.60 -9.77 6.70
N ASP A 54 -8.83 -10.00 7.16
CA ASP A 54 -9.30 -9.55 8.48
C ASP A 54 -8.53 -10.21 9.63
N PHE A 55 -8.24 -11.51 9.52
CA PHE A 55 -7.44 -12.21 10.51
C PHE A 55 -6.02 -11.63 10.56
N CYS A 56 -5.41 -11.41 9.40
CA CYS A 56 -4.09 -10.79 9.30
C CYS A 56 -4.08 -9.38 9.91
N GLN A 57 -5.02 -8.53 9.51
CA GLN A 57 -5.10 -7.16 10.00
C GLN A 57 -5.34 -7.11 11.50
N THR A 58 -6.15 -8.02 12.04
CA THR A 58 -6.41 -8.10 13.49
C THR A 58 -5.15 -8.50 14.25
N THR A 59 -4.43 -9.52 13.78
CA THR A 59 -3.17 -9.95 14.39
C THR A 59 -2.11 -8.84 14.33
N MET A 60 -1.93 -8.20 13.17
CA MET A 60 -0.99 -7.10 13.01
C MET A 60 -1.39 -5.88 13.86
N LYS A 61 -2.67 -5.47 13.86
CA LYS A 61 -3.16 -4.39 14.74
C LYS A 61 -2.95 -4.70 16.21
N THR A 62 -3.14 -5.94 16.62
CA THR A 62 -2.91 -6.37 18.01
C THR A 62 -1.44 -6.28 18.39
N ALA A 63 -0.54 -6.70 17.49
CA ALA A 63 0.90 -6.56 17.68
C ALA A 63 1.34 -5.09 17.73
N LEU A 64 0.80 -4.25 16.83
CA LEU A 64 1.03 -2.80 16.80
C LEU A 64 0.52 -2.17 18.11
N ASN A 65 -0.71 -2.42 18.54
CA ASN A 65 -1.24 -1.89 19.81
C ASN A 65 -0.45 -2.36 21.05
N SER A 66 0.22 -3.51 20.97
CA SER A 66 1.05 -4.05 22.04
C SER A 66 2.48 -3.48 22.02
N ALA A 67 2.91 -2.91 20.89
CA ALA A 67 4.20 -2.26 20.74
C ALA A 67 4.12 -0.84 21.35
N LYS A 68 4.57 -0.72 22.60
CA LYS A 68 4.60 0.56 23.34
C LYS A 68 5.49 1.63 22.68
N ASP A 69 6.42 1.21 21.83
CA ASP A 69 7.43 2.07 21.18
C ASP A 69 7.42 1.87 19.67
N MET A 70 6.24 2.00 19.04
CA MET A 70 6.18 1.95 17.60
C MET A 70 6.91 3.16 16.99
N PRO A 71 7.85 2.93 16.05
CA PRO A 71 8.51 4.03 15.38
C PRO A 71 7.46 4.88 14.66
N LYS A 72 7.57 6.20 14.82
CA LYS A 72 6.76 7.14 14.06
C LYS A 72 7.16 7.04 12.60
N ALA A 73 6.47 6.20 11.85
CA ALA A 73 6.60 6.14 10.40
C ALA A 73 6.06 7.46 9.83
N GLU A 74 6.96 8.36 9.42
CA GLU A 74 6.61 9.54 8.63
C GLU A 74 7.03 9.29 7.19
N ALA A 75 6.04 9.15 6.30
CA ALA A 75 6.27 8.98 4.88
C ALA A 75 5.51 10.04 4.09
N THR A 76 6.11 10.50 3.00
CA THR A 76 5.35 11.19 1.95
C THR A 76 4.48 10.18 1.21
N GLN A 77 3.41 10.65 0.56
CA GLN A 77 2.58 9.79 -0.30
C GLN A 77 3.42 9.01 -1.32
N LYS A 78 4.43 9.65 -1.94
CA LYS A 78 5.31 9.01 -2.92
C LYS A 78 6.13 7.85 -2.33
N GLN A 79 6.59 7.98 -1.08
CA GLN A 79 7.29 6.90 -0.38
C GLN A 79 6.34 5.77 -0.02
N LEU A 80 5.13 6.11 0.45
CA LEU A 80 4.10 5.10 0.71
C LEU A 80 3.74 4.34 -0.56
N ASP A 81 3.47 5.03 -1.67
CA ASP A 81 3.11 4.39 -2.94
C ASP A 81 4.22 3.44 -3.45
N ALA A 82 5.49 3.86 -3.32
CA ALA A 82 6.63 3.01 -3.67
C ALA A 82 6.71 1.75 -2.79
N CYS A 83 6.48 1.90 -1.48
CA CYS A 83 6.41 0.78 -0.54
C CYS A 83 5.29 -0.20 -0.90
N LEU A 84 4.08 0.29 -1.16
CA LEU A 84 2.92 -0.54 -1.52
C LEU A 84 3.14 -1.29 -2.85
N ASP A 85 3.73 -0.62 -3.84
CA ASP A 85 4.06 -1.24 -5.12
C ASP A 85 5.12 -2.34 -4.95
N SER A 86 6.13 -2.10 -4.12
CA SER A 86 7.15 -3.09 -3.79
C SER A 86 6.59 -4.30 -3.05
N ILE A 87 5.69 -4.10 -2.07
CA ILE A 87 5.00 -5.21 -1.38
C ILE A 87 4.22 -6.06 -2.38
N ASN A 88 3.49 -5.43 -3.30
CA ASN A 88 2.71 -6.13 -4.30
C ASN A 88 3.59 -6.94 -5.28
N LYS A 89 4.77 -6.42 -5.63
CA LYS A 89 5.74 -7.06 -6.53
C LYS A 89 6.64 -8.07 -5.84
N SER A 90 6.79 -7.98 -4.52
CA SER A 90 7.64 -8.87 -3.73
C SER A 90 7.13 -10.31 -3.80
N GLU A 91 8.09 -11.24 -3.84
CA GLU A 91 7.80 -12.65 -3.66
C GLU A 91 7.43 -12.95 -2.20
N CYS A 92 6.68 -14.03 -2.00
CA CYS A 92 6.17 -14.42 -0.69
C CYS A 92 7.26 -14.62 0.37
N GLN A 93 8.44 -15.10 -0.03
CA GLN A 93 9.58 -15.27 0.87
C GLN A 93 10.19 -13.92 1.31
N GLY A 94 10.17 -12.91 0.43
CA GLY A 94 10.70 -11.58 0.70
C GLY A 94 9.84 -10.74 1.65
N LEU A 95 8.58 -11.13 1.86
CA LEU A 95 7.63 -10.43 2.74
C LEU A 95 7.66 -10.91 4.20
N LEU A 96 8.29 -12.06 4.44
CA LEU A 96 8.45 -12.66 5.76
C LEU A 96 9.86 -12.44 6.32
N GLY A 97 10.68 -11.67 5.62
CA GLY A 97 12.03 -11.33 6.04
C GLY A 97 12.06 -10.37 7.24
N SER A 98 13.23 -10.30 7.88
CA SER A 98 13.48 -9.38 8.99
C SER A 98 13.63 -7.92 8.55
N GLU A 99 13.84 -7.69 7.25
CA GLU A 99 13.95 -6.35 6.68
C GLU A 99 12.68 -5.94 5.93
N PRO A 100 12.25 -4.67 6.06
CA PRO A 100 11.16 -4.16 5.25
C PRO A 100 11.54 -4.19 3.76
N PRO A 101 10.57 -4.47 2.86
CA PRO A 101 10.82 -4.52 1.43
C PRO A 101 11.27 -3.15 0.90
N ALA A 102 11.92 -3.15 -0.27
CA ALA A 102 12.44 -1.94 -0.90
C ALA A 102 11.36 -0.86 -1.03
N GLY A 103 11.65 0.40 -0.77
CA GLY A 103 10.65 1.47 -0.75
C GLY A 103 9.91 1.64 0.58
N CYS A 104 10.00 0.68 1.52
CA CYS A 104 9.42 0.76 2.87
C CYS A 104 10.46 1.12 3.95
N GLU A 105 11.61 1.70 3.58
CA GLU A 105 12.74 1.95 4.51
C GLU A 105 12.39 2.93 5.64
N PHE A 106 11.35 3.74 5.46
CA PHE A 106 10.81 4.65 6.48
C PHE A 106 10.15 3.92 7.67
N LEU A 107 10.02 2.59 7.59
CA LEU A 107 9.52 1.73 8.68
C LEU A 107 10.65 1.15 9.55
N LYS A 108 11.92 1.41 9.22
CA LYS A 108 13.09 0.98 10.01
C LYS A 108 13.24 1.76 11.32
#